data_AF-A0A958ULI0-F1
#
_entry.id   AF-A0A958ULI0-F1
#
_cell.length_a   1.000
_cell.length_b   1.000
_cell.length_c   1.000
_cell.angle_alpha   90.00
_cell.angle_beta   90.00
_cell.angle_gamma   90.00
#
_symmetry.space_group_name_H-M   'P 1'
#
loop_
_entity.id
_entity.type
_entity.pdbx_description
1 polymer ?
#
loop_
_entity_poly.entity_id
_entity_poly.type
_entity_poly.pdbx_seq_one_letter_code
_entity_poly.pdbx_strand_id
1 'polypeptide(L)'
;MTAEDYKEGQVILIDKPLEWTSFQVVNKVRWLIRKSFEIKKIKVGHAGTLDPLATGLLIICTGKFTKKIDTFQAQEKEYTGTFTLGSTTPSYDLETEIDSTFD
;
A
#
# COMPACT_ATOMS: atom_id res chain seq x y z
N MET A 1 -1.48 -22.56 -1.24
CA MET A 1 -0.90 -21.93 -0.03
C MET A 1 -1.67 -22.40 1.19
N THR A 2 -1.00 -22.54 2.32
CA THR A 2 -1.52 -23.03 3.59
C THR A 2 -1.56 -21.92 4.65
N ALA A 3 -2.22 -22.19 5.78
CA ALA A 3 -2.18 -21.29 6.93
C ALA A 3 -0.74 -21.07 7.44
N GLU A 4 0.10 -22.10 7.37
CA GLU A 4 1.48 -22.05 7.83
C GLU A 4 2.36 -21.22 6.89
N ASP A 5 2.12 -21.29 5.57
CA ASP A 5 2.83 -20.47 4.57
C ASP A 5 2.72 -18.97 4.89
N TYR A 6 1.52 -18.51 5.28
CA TYR A 6 1.28 -17.12 5.64
C TYR A 6 1.88 -16.72 6.99
N LYS A 7 2.01 -17.65 7.95
CA LYS A 7 2.68 -17.40 9.24
C LYS A 7 4.20 -17.37 9.09
N GLU A 8 4.77 -18.28 8.32
CA GLU A 8 6.19 -18.29 7.96
C GLU A 8 6.55 -17.04 7.14
N GLY A 9 5.61 -16.57 6.33
CA GLY A 9 5.62 -15.25 5.73
C GLY A 9 5.60 -15.31 4.21
N GLN A 10 4.83 -14.38 3.64
CA GLN A 10 4.64 -14.26 2.20
C GLN A 10 4.84 -12.80 1.80
N VAL A 11 5.33 -12.60 0.58
CA VAL A 11 5.30 -11.31 -0.11
C VAL A 11 4.16 -11.39 -1.12
N ILE A 12 3.21 -10.49 -1.01
CA ILE A 12 2.03 -10.41 -1.87
C ILE A 12 2.11 -9.07 -2.59
N LEU A 13 2.18 -9.13 -3.92
CA LEU A 13 2.21 -7.94 -4.76
C LEU A 13 0.78 -7.58 -5.12
N ILE A 14 0.33 -6.40 -4.70
CA ILE A 14 -1.02 -5.90 -4.99
C ILE A 14 -0.91 -4.72 -5.92
N ASP A 15 -1.69 -4.72 -7.00
CA ASP A 15 -2.00 -3.49 -7.71
C ASP A 15 -3.07 -2.73 -6.92
N LYS A 16 -2.68 -1.66 -6.21
CA LYS A 16 -3.55 -0.90 -5.33
C LYS A 16 -4.57 -0.14 -6.18
N PRO A 17 -5.88 -0.34 -5.95
CA PRO A 17 -6.88 0.44 -6.66
C PRO A 17 -6.86 1.92 -6.22
N LEU A 18 -7.40 2.77 -7.09
CA LEU A 18 -7.59 4.19 -6.83
C LEU A 18 -8.51 4.38 -5.62
N GLU A 19 -8.32 5.48 -4.88
CA GLU A 19 -9.09 5.91 -3.70
C GLU A 19 -8.93 5.00 -2.46
N TRP A 20 -8.25 3.85 -2.59
CA TRP A 20 -7.96 2.99 -1.45
C TRP A 20 -6.69 3.46 -0.74
N THR A 21 -6.75 3.57 0.59
CA THR A 21 -5.53 3.73 1.38
C THR A 21 -4.72 2.44 1.41
N SER A 22 -3.40 2.54 1.56
CA SER A 22 -2.53 1.37 1.74
C SER A 22 -2.96 0.50 2.94
N PHE A 23 -3.51 1.13 3.99
CA PHE A 23 -4.01 0.41 5.17
C PHE A 23 -5.33 -0.34 4.92
N GLN A 24 -6.20 0.17 4.05
CA GLN A 24 -7.40 -0.56 3.62
C GLN A 24 -7.02 -1.86 2.89
N VAL A 25 -5.98 -1.83 2.04
CA VAL A 25 -5.44 -3.05 1.41
C VAL A 25 -4.92 -4.03 2.46
N VAL A 26 -4.12 -3.57 3.42
CA VAL A 26 -3.64 -4.42 4.53
C VAL A 26 -4.79 -5.09 5.27
N ASN A 27 -5.83 -4.33 5.60
CA ASN A 27 -7.00 -4.85 6.31
C ASN A 27 -7.77 -5.87 5.45
N LYS A 28 -7.94 -5.61 4.16
CA LYS A 28 -8.61 -6.51 3.23
C LYS A 28 -7.85 -7.83 3.11
N VAL A 29 -6.54 -7.78 2.89
CA VAL A 29 -5.68 -8.96 2.78
C VAL A 29 -5.68 -9.75 4.08
N ARG A 30 -5.53 -9.07 5.24
CA ARG A 30 -5.60 -9.70 6.55
C ARG A 30 -6.95 -10.40 6.78
N TRP A 31 -8.05 -9.77 6.40
CA TRP A 31 -9.39 -10.35 6.52
C TRP A 31 -9.54 -11.60 5.64
N LEU A 32 -9.13 -11.53 4.37
CA LEU A 32 -9.19 -12.65 3.43
C LEU A 32 -8.41 -13.85 3.96
N ILE A 33 -7.16 -13.66 4.40
CA ILE A 33 -6.33 -14.76 4.93
C ILE A 33 -6.99 -15.38 6.17
N ARG A 34 -7.46 -14.56 7.12
CA ARG A 34 -8.12 -15.07 8.33
C ARG A 34 -9.38 -15.87 7.99
N LYS A 35 -10.17 -15.41 7.02
CA LYS A 35 -11.43 -16.05 6.63
C LYS A 35 -11.20 -17.34 5.84
N SER A 36 -10.24 -17.36 4.93
CA SER A 36 -9.95 -18.52 4.07
C SER A 36 -9.22 -19.66 4.80
N PHE A 37 -8.43 -19.35 5.83
CA PHE A 37 -7.58 -20.34 6.51
C PHE A 37 -7.91 -20.50 8.01
N GLU A 38 -9.03 -19.92 8.47
CA GLU A 38 -9.50 -19.99 9.86
C GLU A 38 -8.46 -19.53 10.90
N ILE A 39 -7.61 -18.59 10.51
CA ILE A 39 -6.55 -18.06 11.37
C ILE A 39 -7.13 -16.98 12.30
N LYS A 40 -6.98 -17.14 13.62
CA LYS A 40 -7.43 -16.14 14.60
C LYS A 40 -6.66 -14.83 14.51
N LYS A 41 -5.31 -14.90 14.46
CA LYS A 41 -4.40 -13.74 14.42
C LYS A 41 -3.27 -13.98 13.44
N ILE A 42 -2.95 -12.96 12.64
CA ILE A 42 -1.82 -12.96 11.72
C ILE A 42 -1.28 -11.53 11.57
N LYS A 43 0.05 -11.39 11.48
CA LYS A 43 0.70 -10.12 11.16
C LYS A 43 0.64 -9.89 9.65
N VAL A 44 0.19 -8.69 9.25
CA VAL A 44 0.16 -8.23 7.87
C VAL A 44 0.52 -6.75 7.89
N GLY A 45 1.46 -6.33 7.04
CA GLY A 45 1.89 -4.94 6.86
C GLY A 45 2.30 -4.68 5.41
N HIS A 46 2.34 -3.42 5.00
CA HIS A 46 2.81 -3.01 3.67
C HIS A 46 4.25 -2.52 3.72
N ALA A 47 4.95 -2.55 2.59
CA ALA A 47 6.36 -2.19 2.49
C ALA A 47 6.62 -0.84 1.79
N GLY A 48 5.81 0.16 2.15
CA GLY A 48 5.78 1.48 1.53
C GLY A 48 4.34 1.93 1.34
N THR A 49 4.04 3.18 1.67
CA THR A 49 2.70 3.74 1.49
C THR A 49 2.57 4.24 0.05
N LEU A 50 1.45 3.93 -0.58
CA LEU A 50 0.93 4.67 -1.75
C LEU A 50 -0.25 5.53 -1.30
N ASP A 51 -0.28 6.76 -1.80
CA ASP A 51 -1.36 7.72 -1.53
C ASP A 51 -2.69 7.22 -2.09
N PRO A 52 -3.84 7.65 -1.53
CA PRO A 52 -5.17 7.28 -2.02
C PRO A 52 -5.34 7.47 -3.52
N LEU A 53 -4.87 8.60 -4.08
CA LEU A 53 -4.99 8.92 -5.50
C LEU A 53 -3.93 8.26 -6.40
N ALA A 54 -2.99 7.49 -5.83
CA ALA A 54 -2.06 6.68 -6.61
C ALA A 54 -2.64 5.26 -6.87
N THR A 55 -2.28 4.65 -7.99
CA THR A 55 -2.48 3.20 -8.25
C THR A 55 -1.13 2.50 -8.39
N GLY A 56 -1.13 1.18 -8.53
CA GLY A 56 0.09 0.42 -8.81
C GLY A 56 0.62 -0.38 -7.63
N LEU A 57 1.90 -0.74 -7.69
CA LEU A 57 2.48 -1.77 -6.84
C LEU A 57 2.52 -1.38 -5.35
N LEU A 58 1.73 -2.10 -4.54
CA LEU A 58 1.81 -2.13 -3.09
C LEU A 58 2.28 -3.52 -2.61
N ILE A 59 3.47 -3.57 -2.04
CA ILE A 59 4.04 -4.81 -1.49
C ILE A 59 3.45 -5.06 -0.10
N ILE A 60 2.84 -6.22 0.09
CA ILE A 60 2.29 -6.67 1.38
C ILE A 60 3.10 -7.85 1.91
N CYS A 61 3.53 -7.76 3.15
CA CYS A 61 4.23 -8.82 3.86
C CYS A 61 3.33 -9.45 4.93
N THR A 62 3.39 -10.76 5.08
CA THR A 62 2.69 -11.50 6.14
C THR A 62 3.66 -12.17 7.11
N GLY A 63 3.18 -12.54 8.30
CA GLY A 63 3.90 -13.45 9.20
C GLY A 63 5.29 -12.95 9.60
N LYS A 64 6.31 -13.82 9.53
CA LYS A 64 7.70 -13.43 9.84
C LYS A 64 8.29 -12.45 8.82
N PHE A 65 7.77 -12.40 7.60
CA PHE A 65 8.25 -11.51 6.54
C PHE A 65 7.90 -10.04 6.80
N THR A 66 6.99 -9.72 7.73
CA THR A 66 6.80 -8.32 8.15
C THR A 66 8.07 -7.72 8.76
N LYS A 67 9.03 -8.54 9.23
CA LYS A 67 10.34 -8.07 9.70
C LYS A 67 11.31 -7.69 8.57
N LYS A 68 10.95 -7.99 7.31
CA LYS A 68 11.72 -7.64 6.12
C LYS A 68 11.16 -6.40 5.40
N ILE A 69 10.13 -5.76 5.93
CA ILE A 69 9.49 -4.59 5.31
C ILE A 69 10.52 -3.51 4.95
N ASP A 70 11.43 -3.20 5.87
CA ASP A 70 12.47 -2.18 5.69
C ASP A 70 13.37 -2.48 4.48
N THR A 71 13.63 -3.77 4.20
CA THR A 71 14.45 -4.17 3.04
C THR A 71 13.79 -3.89 1.70
N PHE A 72 12.46 -3.98 1.63
CA PHE A 72 11.71 -3.63 0.42
C PHE A 72 11.49 -2.12 0.33
N GLN A 73 11.26 -1.44 1.46
CA GLN A 73 11.14 0.01 1.50
C GLN A 73 12.40 0.72 1.02
N ALA A 74 13.58 0.16 1.31
CA ALA A 74 14.87 0.69 0.86
C ALA A 74 15.15 0.48 -0.64
N GLN A 75 14.33 -0.28 -1.36
CA GLN A 75 14.50 -0.46 -2.81
C GLN A 75 14.08 0.79 -3.57
N GLU A 76 14.72 0.98 -4.72
CA GLU A 76 14.35 1.98 -5.71
C GLU A 76 12.92 1.75 -6.19
N LYS A 77 12.24 2.85 -6.50
CA LYS A 77 10.85 2.87 -6.95
C LYS A 77 10.75 3.77 -8.16
N GLU A 78 9.96 3.33 -9.12
CA GLU A 78 9.63 4.09 -10.31
C GLU A 78 8.17 4.53 -10.23
N TYR A 79 7.92 5.79 -10.58
CA TYR A 79 6.59 6.37 -10.61
C TYR A 79 6.37 7.07 -11.95
N THR A 80 5.14 6.97 -12.45
CA THR A 80 4.66 7.76 -13.57
C THR A 80 3.47 8.57 -13.11
N GLY A 81 3.36 9.82 -13.55
CA GLY A 81 2.28 10.71 -13.14
C GLY A 81 2.16 11.93 -14.05
N THR A 82 1.13 12.72 -13.79
CA THR A 82 0.90 13.99 -14.47
C THR A 82 0.93 15.10 -13.44
N PHE A 83 1.57 16.22 -13.78
CA PHE A 83 1.60 17.42 -12.95
C PHE A 83 0.86 18.55 -13.65
N THR A 84 0.13 19.34 -12.86
CA THR A 84 -0.44 20.62 -13.30
C THR A 84 0.53 21.73 -12.87
N LEU A 85 0.94 22.58 -13.82
CA LEU A 85 1.78 23.73 -13.54
C LEU A 85 0.92 25.00 -13.41
N GLY A 86 1.32 25.92 -12.53
CA GLY A 86 0.63 27.20 -12.32
C GLY A 86 -0.37 27.21 -11.16
N SER A 87 -0.47 26.15 -10.34
CA SER A 87 -1.36 26.12 -9.17
C SER A 87 -0.79 25.28 -8.03
N THR A 88 -1.24 25.55 -6.81
CA THR A 88 -0.92 24.74 -5.62
C THR A 88 -2.18 24.21 -4.95
N THR A 89 -2.02 23.12 -4.20
CA THR A 89 -3.03 22.57 -3.29
C THR A 89 -2.36 22.28 -1.94
N PRO A 90 -3.08 22.38 -0.80
CA PRO A 90 -2.51 22.08 0.52
C PRO A 90 -1.95 20.67 0.67
N SER A 91 -2.50 19.69 -0.05
CA SER A 91 -2.05 18.29 -0.05
C SER A 91 -0.96 18.00 -1.09
N TYR A 92 -0.59 18.97 -1.94
CA TYR A 92 0.34 18.82 -3.07
C TYR A 92 -0.11 17.81 -4.14
N ASP A 93 -1.38 17.41 -4.09
CA ASP A 93 -2.05 16.56 -5.08
C ASP A 93 -3.53 17.01 -5.24
N LEU A 94 -4.36 16.17 -5.84
CA LEU A 94 -5.77 16.47 -6.10
C LEU A 94 -6.72 16.06 -4.95
N GLU A 95 -6.23 15.69 -3.76
CA GLU A 95 -7.08 15.38 -2.61
C GLU A 95 -7.72 16.64 -2.00
N THR A 96 -7.12 17.81 -2.22
CA THR A 96 -7.63 19.09 -1.74
C THR A 96 -7.81 20.08 -2.88
N GLU A 97 -8.72 21.04 -2.68
CA GLU A 97 -8.97 22.12 -3.64
C GLU A 97 -7.75 23.03 -3.79
N ILE A 98 -7.62 23.67 -4.97
CA ILE A 98 -6.55 24.64 -5.27
C ILE A 98 -6.63 25.83 -4.30
N ASP A 99 -5.50 26.19 -3.71
CA ASP A 99 -5.39 27.31 -2.76
C ASP A 99 -4.66 28.53 -3.33
N SER A 100 -3.91 28.39 -4.43
CA SER A 100 -3.26 29.50 -5.14
C SER A 100 -3.01 29.18 -6.62
N THR A 101 -2.93 30.22 -7.44
CA THR A 101 -2.67 30.15 -8.89
C THR A 101 -1.62 31.20 -9.27
N PHE A 102 -0.77 30.88 -10.24
CA PHE A 102 0.40 31.64 -10.65
C PHE A 102 0.48 31.74 -12.17
N ASP A 103 0.83 32.93 -12.66
CA ASP A 103 0.97 33.28 -14.08
C ASP A 103 2.41 33.07 -14.59
#